data_AF-V4AF01-F1
#
_entry.id   AF-V4AF01-F1
#
_cell.length_a   1.000
_cell.length_b   1.000
_cell.length_c   1.000
_cell.angle_alpha   90.00
_cell.angle_beta   90.00
_cell.angle_gamma   90.00
#
_symmetry.space_group_name_H-M   'P 1'
#
loop_
_entity.id
_entity.type
_entity.pdbx_description
1 polymer ?
#
loop_
_entity_poly.entity_id
_entity_poly.type
_entity_poly.pdbx_seq_one_letter_code
_entity_poly.pdbx_strand_id
1 'polypeptide(L)'
;MDEDALEVKDDSRPFYSRKNCRIGLYIDIYDAKPIDPTEFGSEQFFLMSLKDKVGEYFEEFDLVKAKGILEKKNVFKGVILEKFDMGLVLTLAFDNVDALDAVWKLFQPNKLSALVNEMFLDQNALKALGLKTLTLQARLWEDEYNYCRNEILSAGPARVSIKKTANGISMLRRLRESQKILQNHVMKCRDQETVFDRNLGEFIMEVKGMLPENVTSINNLKEFVTNLKMAKGTNRKGFPYIEQYLITIEMIREAFAELEFIILHPLAQIHAACETDNQRLLKKSVFETHTDMTKRLKSDQDLQKIVHKEWENKVLFRERKLLLGLVSLIPLSLEKILDIDHMVDEYITSYPEKLKI
;
A
#
# COMPACT_ATOMS: atom_id res chain seq x y z
N MET A 1 20.90 -26.69 24.83
CA MET A 1 21.96 -26.92 23.84
C MET A 1 22.51 -25.56 23.50
N ASP A 2 23.56 -25.22 24.24
CA ASP A 2 24.60 -24.20 24.09
C ASP A 2 24.22 -22.86 23.43
N GLU A 3 23.97 -21.86 24.28
CA GLU A 3 23.77 -20.45 23.95
C GLU A 3 25.09 -19.69 23.64
N ASP A 4 26.25 -20.37 23.64
CA ASP A 4 27.58 -19.72 23.64
C ASP A 4 28.48 -20.08 22.45
N ALA A 5 27.91 -20.34 21.28
CA ALA A 5 28.67 -20.49 20.04
C ALA A 5 28.33 -19.38 19.03
N LEU A 6 28.59 -18.13 19.41
CA LEU A 6 28.74 -17.04 18.44
C LEU A 6 30.24 -16.81 18.22
N GLU A 7 30.70 -17.20 17.03
CA GLU A 7 32.02 -16.91 16.49
C GLU A 7 32.39 -15.43 16.69
N VAL A 8 33.70 -15.16 16.78
CA VAL A 8 34.35 -13.86 17.00
C VAL A 8 33.50 -12.70 16.48
N LYS A 9 32.77 -12.04 17.39
CA LYS A 9 31.96 -10.87 17.06
C LYS A 9 32.88 -9.80 16.50
N ASP A 10 32.56 -9.31 15.31
CA ASP A 10 33.06 -8.01 14.86
C ASP A 10 32.66 -6.98 15.93
N ASP A 11 33.65 -6.43 16.63
CA ASP A 11 33.45 -5.45 17.71
C ASP A 11 32.71 -4.18 17.25
N SER A 12 32.60 -3.96 15.93
CA SER A 12 31.84 -2.86 15.34
C SER A 12 30.32 -3.10 15.27
N ARG A 13 29.84 -4.33 15.52
CA ARG A 13 28.43 -4.68 15.43
C ARG A 13 27.66 -4.25 16.69
N PRO A 14 26.60 -3.43 16.57
CA PRO A 14 25.72 -3.10 17.69
C PRO A 14 25.12 -4.38 18.30
N PHE A 15 25.01 -4.45 19.63
CA PHE A 15 24.45 -5.61 20.32
C PHE A 15 22.94 -5.70 20.09
N TYR A 16 22.52 -6.31 18.98
CA TYR A 16 21.11 -6.61 18.72
C TYR A 16 20.76 -8.01 19.23
N SER A 17 19.83 -8.08 20.21
CA SER A 17 19.30 -9.37 20.68
C SER A 17 18.23 -9.87 19.70
N ARG A 18 18.70 -10.63 18.71
CA ARG A 18 17.87 -11.20 17.64
C ARG A 18 16.87 -12.19 18.22
N LYS A 19 15.59 -12.05 17.86
CA LYS A 19 14.59 -13.08 18.11
C LYS A 19 14.55 -14.08 16.95
N ASN A 20 14.11 -15.30 17.22
CA ASN A 20 14.00 -16.35 16.19
C ASN A 20 13.21 -15.88 14.96
N CYS A 21 13.65 -16.31 13.78
CA CYS A 21 13.12 -16.00 12.45
C CYS A 21 13.12 -14.50 12.11
N ARG A 22 14.01 -13.72 12.73
CA ARG A 22 14.20 -12.28 12.44
C ARG A 22 15.65 -11.95 12.16
N ILE A 23 15.87 -10.85 11.44
CA ILE A 23 17.19 -10.24 11.24
C ILE A 23 17.13 -8.74 11.56
N GLY A 24 18.26 -8.17 11.96
CA GLY A 24 18.44 -6.74 12.10
C GLY A 24 18.92 -6.13 10.79
N LEU A 25 18.18 -5.17 10.24
CA LEU A 25 18.67 -4.30 9.17
C LEU A 25 19.32 -3.07 9.82
N TYR A 26 20.64 -3.02 9.80
CA TYR A 26 21.42 -1.95 10.41
C TYR A 26 21.49 -0.77 9.44
N ILE A 27 21.13 0.43 9.90
CA ILE A 27 21.07 1.63 9.09
C ILE A 27 22.09 2.63 9.62
N ASP A 28 23.17 2.84 8.87
CA ASP A 28 24.23 3.77 9.22
C ASP A 28 24.09 5.09 8.44
N ILE A 29 24.53 6.19 9.05
CA ILE A 29 24.68 7.48 8.35
C ILE A 29 25.99 7.42 7.57
N TYR A 30 25.90 7.42 6.24
CA TYR A 30 27.05 7.41 5.34
C TYR A 30 27.56 8.82 5.05
N ASP A 31 26.65 9.75 4.78
CA ASP A 31 26.97 11.16 4.51
C ASP A 31 25.80 12.04 4.97
N ALA A 32 26.10 13.23 5.49
CA ALA A 32 25.09 14.19 5.91
C ALA A 32 25.60 15.62 5.80
N LYS A 33 24.73 16.54 5.37
CA LYS A 33 25.04 17.98 5.30
C LYS A 33 23.96 18.78 6.01
N PRO A 34 24.31 19.60 7.02
CA PRO A 34 23.34 20.45 7.70
C PRO A 34 22.86 21.57 6.77
N ILE A 35 21.70 22.15 7.10
CA ILE A 35 21.19 23.36 6.43
C ILE A 35 22.08 24.56 6.78
N ASP A 36 22.47 24.69 8.05
CA ASP A 36 23.42 25.69 8.53
C ASP A 36 24.71 25.02 9.06
N PRO A 37 25.79 24.99 8.27
CA PRO A 37 27.06 24.42 8.70
C PRO A 37 27.72 25.19 9.85
N THR A 38 27.35 26.45 10.09
CA THR A 38 27.99 27.30 11.11
C THR A 38 27.52 27.03 12.53
N GLU A 39 26.42 26.30 12.68
CA GLU A 39 25.85 25.91 13.98
C GLU A 39 26.70 24.83 14.70
N PHE A 40 27.51 24.07 13.96
CA PHE A 40 28.26 22.93 14.49
C PHE A 40 29.75 23.24 14.63
N GLY A 41 30.27 23.16 15.86
CA GLY A 41 31.70 23.41 16.15
C GLY A 41 32.65 22.30 15.68
N SER A 42 32.14 21.10 15.38
CA SER A 42 32.91 20.01 14.76
C SER A 42 32.01 19.03 14.01
N GLU A 43 32.57 18.39 12.99
CA GLU A 43 31.88 17.36 12.19
C GLU A 43 31.51 16.12 13.01
N GLN A 44 32.39 15.71 13.93
CA GLN A 44 32.13 14.57 14.81
C GLN A 44 30.96 14.83 15.78
N PHE A 45 30.89 16.04 16.34
CA PHE A 45 29.78 16.43 17.21
C PHE A 45 28.45 16.47 16.43
N PHE A 46 28.49 17.01 15.21
CA PHE A 46 27.34 17.00 14.30
C PHE A 46 26.84 15.59 14.02
N LEU A 47 27.72 14.66 13.62
CA LEU A 47 27.34 13.28 13.30
C LEU A 47 26.80 12.52 14.51
N MET A 48 27.36 12.74 15.70
CA MET A 48 26.86 12.12 16.93
C MET A 48 25.46 12.62 17.28
N SER A 49 25.25 13.94 17.30
CA SER A 49 23.93 14.54 17.55
C SER A 49 22.92 14.13 16.47
N LEU A 50 23.36 13.99 15.23
CA LEU A 50 22.49 13.55 14.14
C LEU A 50 22.07 12.09 14.30
N LYS A 51 22.97 11.21 14.75
CA LYS A 51 22.66 9.80 14.99
C LYS A 51 21.49 9.63 15.96
N ASP A 52 21.50 10.38 17.05
CA ASP A 52 20.43 10.37 18.06
C ASP A 52 19.12 10.90 17.46
N LYS A 53 19.16 12.05 16.76
CA LYS A 53 17.99 12.64 16.10
C LYS A 53 17.37 11.71 15.03
N VAL A 54 18.21 11.03 14.23
CA VAL A 54 17.74 10.06 13.24
C VAL A 54 17.13 8.85 13.92
N GLY A 55 17.72 8.38 15.03
CA GLY A 55 17.16 7.31 15.83
C GLY A 55 15.77 7.64 16.38
N GLU A 56 15.61 8.81 17.00
CA GLU A 56 14.31 9.31 17.48
C GLU A 56 13.29 9.43 16.34
N TYR A 57 13.71 9.97 15.18
CA TYR A 57 12.85 10.09 14.01
C TYR A 57 12.38 8.72 13.48
N PHE A 58 13.24 7.71 13.50
CA PHE A 58 12.89 6.35 13.06
C PHE A 58 12.01 5.61 14.05
N GLU A 59 12.16 5.82 15.35
CA GLU A 59 11.28 5.23 16.36
C GLU A 59 9.82 5.69 16.21
N GLU A 60 9.60 6.92 15.75
CA GLU A 60 8.26 7.47 15.48
C GLU A 60 7.75 7.20 14.05
N PHE A 61 8.55 6.57 13.19
CA PHE A 61 8.23 6.42 11.78
C PHE A 61 7.09 5.42 11.52
N ASP A 62 6.12 5.77 10.66
CA ASP A 62 5.04 4.85 10.26
C ASP A 62 5.57 3.74 9.34
N LEU A 63 6.00 2.62 9.93
CA LEU A 63 6.49 1.44 9.22
C LEU A 63 5.45 0.82 8.28
N VAL A 64 4.15 1.06 8.50
CA VAL A 64 3.10 0.62 7.57
C VAL A 64 3.17 1.42 6.27
N LYS A 65 3.46 2.73 6.36
CA LYS A 65 3.68 3.57 5.19
C LYS A 65 4.93 3.15 4.42
N ALA A 66 6.05 2.89 5.11
CA ALA A 66 7.27 2.36 4.47
C ALA A 66 7.02 1.05 3.74
N LYS A 67 6.27 0.13 4.39
CA LYS A 67 5.89 -1.14 3.78
C LYS A 67 5.06 -0.96 2.52
N GLY A 68 4.17 0.02 2.49
CA GLY A 68 3.42 0.38 1.29
C GLY A 68 4.27 0.77 0.09
N ILE A 69 5.33 1.56 0.32
CA ILE A 69 6.29 1.96 -0.73
C ILE A 69 6.97 0.71 -1.32
N LEU A 70 7.33 -0.24 -0.46
CA LEU A 70 7.97 -1.50 -0.85
C LEU A 70 7.02 -2.40 -1.66
N GLU A 71 5.77 -2.56 -1.20
CA GLU A 71 4.77 -3.38 -1.91
C GLU A 71 4.47 -2.84 -3.32
N LYS A 72 4.37 -1.51 -3.48
CA LYS A 72 4.19 -0.86 -4.80
C LYS A 72 5.30 -1.19 -5.79
N LYS A 73 6.52 -1.36 -5.29
CA LYS A 73 7.70 -1.73 -6.08
C LYS A 73 7.84 -3.23 -6.28
N ASN A 74 6.91 -4.03 -5.76
CA ASN A 74 6.98 -5.49 -5.72
C ASN A 74 8.27 -6.02 -5.06
N VAL A 75 8.79 -5.29 -4.07
CA VAL A 75 9.93 -5.71 -3.26
C VAL A 75 9.45 -6.01 -1.83
N PHE A 76 10.22 -6.80 -1.10
CA PHE A 76 9.92 -7.14 0.30
C PHE A 76 8.55 -7.84 0.49
N LYS A 77 8.04 -8.54 -0.54
CA LYS A 77 6.85 -9.39 -0.38
C LYS A 77 7.12 -10.45 0.68
N GLY A 78 6.21 -10.58 1.64
CA GLY A 78 6.37 -11.49 2.79
C GLY A 78 7.41 -11.04 3.82
N VAL A 79 7.88 -9.79 3.78
CA VAL A 79 8.73 -9.17 4.81
C VAL A 79 7.88 -8.25 5.68
N ILE A 80 8.02 -8.39 6.99
CA ILE A 80 7.30 -7.63 8.02
C ILE A 80 8.30 -6.67 8.66
N LEU A 81 7.96 -5.38 8.68
CA LEU A 81 8.79 -4.36 9.35
C LEU A 81 8.25 -4.22 10.78
N GLU A 82 8.96 -4.76 11.78
CA GLU A 82 8.41 -4.84 13.14
C GLU A 82 8.58 -3.54 13.92
N LYS A 83 9.83 -3.09 14.08
CA LYS A 83 10.18 -1.90 14.85
C LYS A 83 11.65 -1.53 14.63
N PHE A 84 11.99 -0.29 14.95
CA PHE A 84 13.36 0.08 15.22
C PHE A 84 13.76 -0.32 16.64
N ASP A 85 14.94 -0.89 16.76
CA ASP A 85 15.64 -1.15 18.02
C ASP A 85 16.95 -0.37 18.01
N MET A 86 17.33 0.16 19.17
CA MET A 86 18.56 0.96 19.32
C MET A 86 18.66 2.12 18.30
N GLY A 87 17.52 2.75 17.99
CA GLY A 87 17.37 3.88 17.04
C GLY A 87 17.56 3.53 15.55
N LEU A 88 18.51 2.66 15.21
CA LEU A 88 18.98 2.47 13.82
C LEU A 88 18.97 1.03 13.33
N VAL A 89 18.48 0.08 14.12
CA VAL A 89 18.34 -1.33 13.71
C VAL A 89 16.87 -1.62 13.44
N LEU A 90 16.49 -1.74 12.18
CA LEU A 90 15.14 -2.15 11.80
C LEU A 90 15.02 -3.66 11.90
N THR A 91 14.16 -4.13 12.79
CA THR A 91 13.84 -5.56 12.90
C THR A 91 12.96 -6.01 11.74
N LEU A 92 13.43 -6.99 10.98
CA LEU A 92 12.69 -7.62 9.89
C LEU A 92 12.29 -9.04 10.28
N ALA A 93 11.01 -9.38 10.06
CA ALA A 93 10.51 -10.75 10.12
C ALA A 93 10.07 -11.23 8.72
N PHE A 94 10.01 -12.54 8.51
CA PHE A 94 9.81 -13.13 7.19
C PHE A 94 8.75 -14.23 7.22
N ASP A 95 7.89 -14.23 6.20
CA ASP A 95 6.89 -15.29 6.01
C ASP A 95 7.51 -16.62 5.57
N ASN A 96 8.64 -16.57 4.85
CA ASN A 96 9.32 -17.74 4.31
C ASN A 96 10.78 -17.40 3.92
N VAL A 97 11.51 -18.44 3.53
CA VAL A 97 12.91 -18.32 3.08
C VAL A 97 13.03 -17.49 1.80
N ASP A 98 12.05 -17.56 0.88
CA ASP A 98 12.10 -16.78 -0.37
C ASP A 98 12.07 -15.27 -0.10
N ALA A 99 11.30 -14.82 0.89
CA ALA A 99 11.26 -13.43 1.33
C ALA A 99 12.61 -12.98 1.91
N LEU A 100 13.25 -13.83 2.74
CA LEU A 100 14.59 -13.58 3.29
C LEU A 100 15.64 -13.51 2.17
N ASP A 101 15.65 -14.48 1.26
CA ASP A 101 16.58 -14.55 0.13
C ASP A 101 16.40 -13.34 -0.82
N ALA A 102 15.17 -12.85 -0.98
CA ALA A 102 14.90 -11.65 -1.77
C ALA A 102 15.54 -10.40 -1.14
N VAL A 103 15.49 -10.24 0.18
CA VAL A 103 16.18 -9.14 0.88
C VAL A 103 17.69 -9.28 0.75
N TRP A 104 18.23 -10.49 0.93
CA TRP A 104 19.66 -10.75 0.79
C TRP A 104 20.19 -10.44 -0.62
N LYS A 105 19.43 -10.82 -1.67
CA LYS A 105 19.76 -10.49 -3.07
C LYS A 105 19.75 -9.00 -3.37
N LEU A 106 18.98 -8.20 -2.62
CA LEU A 106 19.00 -6.74 -2.74
C LEU A 106 20.21 -6.12 -2.03
N PHE A 107 20.67 -6.74 -0.95
CA PHE A 107 21.83 -6.29 -0.18
C PHE A 107 23.14 -6.42 -0.98
N GLN A 108 23.41 -7.60 -1.57
CA GLN A 108 24.65 -7.91 -2.30
C GLN A 108 25.08 -6.83 -3.35
N PRO A 109 24.18 -6.31 -4.21
CA PRO A 109 24.51 -5.25 -5.17
C PRO A 109 24.40 -3.82 -4.59
N ASN A 110 24.36 -3.63 -3.28
CA ASN A 110 24.11 -2.35 -2.58
C ASN A 110 22.78 -1.66 -2.99
N LYS A 111 21.82 -2.40 -3.54
CA LYS A 111 20.49 -1.88 -3.91
C LYS A 111 19.60 -1.65 -2.68
N LEU A 112 19.86 -2.38 -1.59
CA LEU A 112 19.14 -2.24 -0.34
C LEU A 112 19.33 -0.84 0.27
N SER A 113 20.54 -0.27 0.21
CA SER A 113 20.79 1.10 0.69
C SER A 113 19.94 2.12 -0.06
N ALA A 114 19.84 2.02 -1.40
CA ALA A 114 19.00 2.90 -2.19
C ALA A 114 17.51 2.82 -1.79
N LEU A 115 17.01 1.60 -1.52
CA LEU A 115 15.65 1.40 -1.03
C LEU A 115 15.43 2.00 0.36
N VAL A 116 16.38 1.84 1.29
CA VAL A 116 16.32 2.44 2.63
C VAL A 116 16.26 3.96 2.55
N ASN A 117 17.08 4.58 1.70
CA ASN A 117 17.01 6.04 1.49
C ASN A 117 15.64 6.45 0.96
N GLU A 118 15.09 5.73 -0.02
CA GLU A 118 13.78 6.06 -0.59
C GLU A 118 12.61 5.85 0.39
N MET A 119 12.72 4.87 1.28
CA MET A 119 11.69 4.59 2.30
C MET A 119 11.65 5.64 3.40
N PHE A 120 12.82 6.07 3.89
CA PHE A 120 12.92 6.86 5.11
C PHE A 120 13.30 8.32 4.89
N LEU A 121 13.84 8.66 3.71
CA LEU A 121 14.25 10.03 3.40
C LEU A 121 13.34 10.62 2.34
N ASP A 122 12.49 11.55 2.77
CA ASP A 122 11.83 12.52 1.91
C ASP A 122 12.24 13.94 2.29
N GLN A 123 11.73 14.94 1.56
CA GLN A 123 12.02 16.34 1.86
C GLN A 123 11.54 16.78 3.26
N ASN A 124 10.51 16.11 3.81
CA ASN A 124 10.01 16.42 5.15
C ASN A 124 10.92 15.83 6.21
N ALA A 125 11.44 14.62 6.01
CA ALA A 125 12.44 13.99 6.87
C ALA A 125 13.70 14.86 6.96
N LEU A 126 14.23 15.31 5.80
CA LEU A 126 15.40 16.18 5.77
C LEU A 126 15.18 17.50 6.51
N LYS A 127 14.01 18.12 6.34
CA LYS A 127 13.64 19.35 7.08
C LYS A 127 13.52 19.12 8.58
N ALA A 128 12.87 18.03 8.99
CA ALA A 128 12.72 17.66 10.40
C ALA A 128 14.08 17.43 11.08
N LEU A 129 15.04 16.87 10.35
CA LEU A 129 16.39 16.63 10.83
C LEU A 129 17.33 17.85 10.70
N GLY A 130 16.88 18.95 10.10
CA GLY A 130 17.71 20.14 9.88
C GLY A 130 18.81 19.94 8.83
N LEU A 131 18.57 19.05 7.86
CA LEU A 131 19.56 18.62 6.88
C LEU A 131 19.24 19.09 5.46
N LYS A 132 20.30 19.42 4.72
CA LYS A 132 20.25 19.63 3.27
C LYS A 132 20.29 18.30 2.52
N THR A 133 21.13 17.37 2.97
CA THR A 133 21.26 16.02 2.42
C THR A 133 21.55 15.02 3.53
N LEU A 134 21.03 13.81 3.40
CA LEU A 134 21.34 12.66 4.22
C LEU A 134 21.45 11.44 3.29
N THR A 135 22.46 10.62 3.50
CA THR A 135 22.64 9.34 2.82
C THR A 135 22.77 8.26 3.87
N LEU A 136 21.87 7.29 3.82
CA LEU A 136 21.87 6.12 4.68
C LEU A 136 22.52 4.93 3.98
N GLN A 137 23.23 4.10 4.73
CA GLN A 137 23.78 2.83 4.28
C GLN A 137 23.09 1.69 5.03
N ALA A 138 22.59 0.71 4.29
CA ALA A 138 22.02 -0.50 4.84
C ALA A 138 23.10 -1.57 5.00
N ARG A 139 23.14 -2.24 6.15
CA ARG A 139 24.02 -3.37 6.42
C ARG A 139 23.24 -4.57 6.94
N LEU A 140 23.59 -5.74 6.43
CA LEU A 140 23.15 -7.04 6.89
C LEU A 140 24.38 -7.91 7.12
N TRP A 141 24.27 -8.84 8.06
CA TRP A 141 25.33 -9.79 8.36
C TRP A 141 24.97 -11.20 7.86
N GLU A 142 25.96 -11.88 7.29
CA GLU A 142 25.76 -13.19 6.66
C GLU A 142 25.45 -14.29 7.69
N ASP A 143 26.01 -14.19 8.88
CA ASP A 143 25.67 -15.07 10.00
C ASP A 143 24.19 -14.91 10.41
N GLU A 144 23.68 -13.68 10.57
CA GLU A 144 22.25 -13.45 10.87
C GLU A 144 21.35 -14.04 9.79
N TYR A 145 21.72 -13.85 8.52
CA TYR A 145 21.01 -14.44 7.39
C TYR A 145 20.98 -15.97 7.49
N ASN A 146 22.14 -16.61 7.68
CA ASN A 146 22.25 -18.06 7.75
C ASN A 146 21.51 -18.65 8.96
N TYR A 147 21.61 -18.02 10.13
CA TYR A 147 20.86 -18.43 11.31
C TYR A 147 19.35 -18.30 11.09
N CYS A 148 18.88 -17.15 10.60
CA CYS A 148 17.46 -16.93 10.31
C CYS A 148 16.93 -17.93 9.28
N ARG A 149 17.70 -18.19 8.22
CA ARG A 149 17.35 -19.18 7.19
C ARG A 149 17.17 -20.57 7.78
N ASN A 150 18.12 -21.01 8.61
CA ASN A 150 18.05 -22.32 9.27
C ASN A 150 16.87 -22.41 10.25
N GLU A 151 16.56 -21.33 10.96
CA GLU A 151 15.40 -21.28 11.85
C GLU A 151 14.08 -21.37 11.11
N ILE A 152 13.91 -20.63 10.00
CA ILE A 152 12.69 -20.70 9.19
C ILE A 152 12.51 -22.12 8.63
N LEU A 153 13.60 -22.76 8.18
CA LEU A 153 13.57 -24.15 7.69
C LEU A 153 13.26 -25.15 8.82
N SER A 154 13.75 -24.90 10.04
CA SER A 154 13.60 -25.80 11.19
C SER A 154 12.28 -25.63 11.94
N ALA A 155 11.70 -24.42 11.95
CA ALA A 155 10.47 -24.11 12.68
C ALA A 155 9.23 -24.81 12.09
N GLY A 156 9.31 -25.24 10.82
CA GLY A 156 8.16 -25.81 10.11
C GLY A 156 6.97 -24.83 10.03
N PRO A 157 5.78 -25.29 9.65
CA PRO A 157 4.59 -24.44 9.51
C PRO A 157 3.91 -24.12 10.85
N ALA A 158 4.68 -23.92 11.92
CA ALA A 158 4.13 -23.66 13.25
C ALA A 158 3.37 -22.32 13.28
N ARG A 159 2.07 -22.37 13.55
CA ARG A 159 1.24 -21.17 13.68
C ARG A 159 1.60 -20.41 14.95
N VAL A 160 1.76 -19.09 14.82
CA VAL A 160 1.99 -18.17 15.93
C VAL A 160 0.65 -17.53 16.29
N SER A 161 0.31 -17.51 17.57
CA SER A 161 -0.87 -16.76 18.01
C SER A 161 -0.64 -15.26 17.76
N ILE A 162 -1.58 -14.61 17.09
CA ILE A 162 -1.49 -13.17 16.81
C ILE A 162 -1.41 -12.32 18.09
N LYS A 163 -1.94 -12.82 19.22
CA LYS A 163 -1.82 -12.17 20.53
C LYS A 163 -0.39 -12.08 21.05
N LYS A 164 0.49 -12.98 20.60
CA LYS A 164 1.90 -12.98 20.98
C LYS A 164 2.73 -12.00 20.14
N THR A 165 2.14 -11.44 19.08
CA THR A 165 2.79 -10.46 18.20
C THR A 165 2.20 -9.07 18.45
N ALA A 166 2.96 -8.19 19.11
CA ALA A 166 2.53 -6.80 19.37
C ALA A 166 2.18 -6.07 18.06
N ASN A 167 2.99 -6.26 17.01
CA ASN A 167 2.72 -5.73 15.69
C ASN A 167 1.39 -6.27 15.11
N GLY A 168 1.16 -7.58 15.19
CA GLY A 168 -0.09 -8.20 14.68
C GLY A 168 -1.35 -7.65 15.36
N ILE A 169 -1.35 -7.49 16.69
CA ILE A 169 -2.48 -6.85 17.40
C ILE A 169 -2.65 -5.39 16.95
N SER A 170 -1.56 -4.63 16.85
CA SER A 170 -1.59 -3.23 16.40
C SER A 170 -2.21 -3.11 15.00
N MET A 171 -1.79 -3.98 14.07
CA MET A 171 -2.33 -4.00 12.71
C MET A 171 -3.81 -4.37 12.68
N LEU A 172 -4.26 -5.33 13.49
CA LEU A 172 -5.69 -5.64 13.57
C LEU A 172 -6.53 -4.50 14.13
N ARG A 173 -6.04 -3.76 15.14
CA ARG A 173 -6.70 -2.53 15.62
C ARG A 173 -6.79 -1.48 14.53
N ARG A 174 -5.69 -1.23 13.83
CA ARG A 174 -5.64 -0.28 12.70
C ARG A 174 -6.63 -0.70 11.61
N LEU A 175 -6.74 -1.98 11.29
CA LEU A 175 -7.73 -2.49 10.33
C LEU A 175 -9.16 -2.28 10.82
N ARG A 176 -9.45 -2.56 12.10
CA ARG A 176 -10.78 -2.35 12.69
C ARG A 176 -11.20 -0.88 12.71
N GLU A 177 -10.27 0.03 12.97
CA GLU A 177 -10.48 1.48 12.85
C GLU A 177 -10.71 1.89 11.40
N SER A 178 -9.92 1.33 10.48
CA SER A 178 -10.00 1.60 9.04
C SER A 178 -11.30 1.09 8.42
N GLN A 179 -11.93 0.05 8.97
CA GLN A 179 -13.28 -0.37 8.56
C GLN A 179 -14.30 0.76 8.71
N LYS A 180 -14.19 1.64 9.72
CA LYS A 180 -15.11 2.79 9.85
C LYS A 180 -14.93 3.79 8.70
N ILE A 181 -13.70 4.00 8.27
CA ILE A 181 -13.38 4.87 7.13
C ILE A 181 -13.90 4.23 5.83
N LEU A 182 -13.67 2.93 5.64
CA LEU A 182 -14.20 2.17 4.52
C LEU A 182 -15.73 2.21 4.43
N GLN A 183 -16.44 2.09 5.56
CA GLN A 183 -17.90 2.25 5.61
C GLN A 183 -18.35 3.65 5.15
N ASN A 184 -17.60 4.70 5.49
CA ASN A 184 -17.89 6.04 4.98
C ASN A 184 -17.70 6.13 3.46
N HIS A 185 -16.68 5.48 2.89
CA HIS A 185 -16.51 5.39 1.44
C HIS A 185 -17.64 4.59 0.77
N VAL A 186 -18.06 3.47 1.37
CA VAL A 186 -19.20 2.67 0.90
C VAL A 186 -20.47 3.52 0.82
N MET A 187 -20.80 4.23 1.91
CA MET A 187 -21.95 5.13 1.99
C MET A 187 -21.90 6.18 0.89
N LYS A 188 -20.78 6.90 0.76
CA LYS A 188 -20.60 7.94 -0.26
C LYS A 188 -20.73 7.37 -1.68
N CYS A 189 -20.10 6.23 -1.96
CA CYS A 189 -20.17 5.59 -3.27
C CYS A 189 -21.59 5.12 -3.59
N ARG A 190 -22.32 4.58 -2.62
CA ARG A 190 -23.73 4.18 -2.76
C ARG A 190 -24.65 5.36 -3.02
N ASP A 191 -24.44 6.48 -2.34
CA ASP A 191 -25.21 7.71 -2.58
C ASP A 191 -24.96 8.22 -4.01
N GLN A 192 -23.71 8.24 -4.46
CA GLN A 192 -23.36 8.65 -5.82
C GLN A 192 -23.87 7.69 -6.89
N GLU A 193 -23.82 6.37 -6.65
CA GLU A 193 -24.42 5.37 -7.54
C GLU A 193 -25.93 5.57 -7.66
N THR A 194 -26.62 5.83 -6.54
CA THR A 194 -28.06 6.10 -6.53
C THR A 194 -28.40 7.38 -7.31
N VAL A 195 -27.61 8.44 -7.14
CA VAL A 195 -27.77 9.69 -7.90
C VAL A 195 -27.51 9.46 -9.38
N PHE A 196 -26.48 8.67 -9.72
CA PHE A 196 -26.17 8.34 -11.11
C PHE A 196 -27.27 7.51 -11.76
N ASP A 197 -27.83 6.52 -11.04
CA ASP A 197 -28.92 5.68 -11.54
C ASP A 197 -30.18 6.50 -11.84
N ARG A 198 -30.56 7.41 -10.94
CA ARG A 198 -31.71 8.30 -11.12
C ARG A 198 -31.58 9.22 -12.33
N ASN A 199 -30.37 9.62 -12.68
CA ASN A 199 -30.08 10.55 -13.78
C ASN A 199 -29.44 9.85 -15.00
N LEU A 200 -29.55 8.52 -15.07
CA LEU A 200 -28.88 7.73 -16.10
C LEU A 200 -29.36 8.10 -17.51
N GLY A 201 -30.65 8.38 -17.67
CA GLY A 201 -31.23 8.77 -18.95
C GLY A 201 -30.67 10.10 -19.46
N GLU A 202 -30.60 11.09 -18.59
CA GLU A 202 -30.04 12.41 -18.87
C GLU A 202 -28.55 12.34 -19.17
N PHE A 203 -27.79 11.55 -18.40
CA PHE A 203 -26.40 11.27 -18.68
C PHE A 203 -26.20 10.66 -20.08
N ILE A 204 -26.98 9.64 -20.44
CA ILE A 204 -26.90 9.01 -21.76
C ILE A 204 -27.22 10.01 -22.88
N MET A 205 -28.24 10.86 -22.69
CA MET A 205 -28.58 11.90 -23.65
C MET A 205 -27.45 12.93 -23.82
N GLU A 206 -26.83 13.35 -22.72
CA GLU A 206 -25.67 14.25 -22.78
C GLU A 206 -24.49 13.61 -23.52
N VAL A 207 -24.16 12.36 -23.21
CA VAL A 207 -23.06 11.65 -23.87
C VAL A 207 -23.32 11.56 -25.37
N LYS A 208 -24.54 11.20 -25.78
CA LYS A 208 -24.89 11.11 -27.21
C LYS A 208 -24.93 12.46 -27.90
N GLY A 209 -25.40 13.51 -27.22
CA GLY A 209 -25.44 14.88 -27.76
C GLY A 209 -24.07 15.55 -27.82
N MET A 210 -23.12 15.10 -27.01
CA MET A 210 -21.73 15.55 -26.99
C MET A 210 -20.91 14.96 -28.15
N LEU A 211 -21.22 13.73 -28.55
CA LEU A 211 -20.41 12.98 -29.52
C LEU A 211 -20.81 13.28 -30.96
N PRO A 212 -19.85 13.32 -31.90
CA PRO A 212 -20.14 13.34 -33.34
C PRO A 212 -20.92 12.10 -33.80
N GLU A 213 -21.75 12.23 -34.84
CA GLU A 213 -22.64 11.17 -35.35
C GLU A 213 -21.91 9.89 -35.81
N ASN A 214 -20.63 9.98 -36.15
CA ASN A 214 -19.81 8.86 -36.61
C ASN A 214 -19.16 8.06 -35.47
N VAL A 215 -19.27 8.51 -34.21
CA VAL A 215 -18.68 7.80 -33.08
C VAL A 215 -19.58 6.64 -32.67
N THR A 216 -19.07 5.42 -32.83
CA THR A 216 -19.80 4.18 -32.52
C THR A 216 -19.29 3.46 -31.27
N SER A 217 -18.14 3.87 -30.74
CA SER A 217 -17.52 3.32 -29.55
C SER A 217 -16.65 4.37 -28.86
N ILE A 218 -16.50 4.24 -27.54
CA ILE A 218 -15.53 5.00 -26.75
C ILE A 218 -14.55 3.97 -26.17
N ASN A 219 -13.26 4.13 -26.45
CA ASN A 219 -12.28 3.12 -26.02
C ASN A 219 -11.88 3.31 -24.56
N ASN A 220 -11.72 4.55 -24.10
CA ASN A 220 -11.25 4.83 -22.74
C ASN A 220 -11.74 6.18 -22.20
N LEU A 221 -11.57 6.41 -20.90
CA LEU A 221 -11.98 7.66 -20.24
C LEU A 221 -11.21 8.88 -20.75
N LYS A 222 -9.94 8.71 -21.17
CA LYS A 222 -9.13 9.80 -21.75
C LYS A 222 -9.73 10.31 -23.06
N GLU A 223 -10.16 9.41 -23.94
CA GLU A 223 -10.89 9.72 -25.16
C GLU A 223 -12.20 10.44 -24.84
N PHE A 224 -12.97 9.90 -23.89
CA PHE A 224 -14.23 10.49 -23.45
C PHE A 224 -14.07 11.94 -22.95
N VAL A 225 -13.09 12.19 -22.08
CA VAL A 225 -12.77 13.53 -21.56
C VAL A 225 -12.30 14.48 -22.66
N THR A 226 -11.59 13.96 -23.67
CA THR A 226 -11.15 14.76 -24.82
C THR A 226 -12.35 15.21 -25.66
N ASN A 227 -13.28 14.30 -25.94
CA ASN A 227 -14.53 14.63 -26.64
C ASN A 227 -15.36 15.66 -25.86
N LEU A 228 -15.43 15.54 -24.53
CA LEU A 228 -16.10 16.52 -23.67
C LEU A 228 -15.47 17.92 -23.79
N LYS A 229 -14.14 18.02 -23.77
CA LYS A 229 -13.45 19.31 -23.92
C LYS A 229 -13.74 19.96 -25.27
N MET A 230 -13.74 19.16 -26.34
CA MET A 230 -14.08 19.65 -27.68
C MET A 230 -15.53 20.15 -27.76
N ALA A 231 -16.47 19.38 -27.22
CA ALA A 231 -17.89 19.73 -27.22
C ALA A 231 -18.21 20.97 -26.36
N LYS A 232 -17.49 21.18 -25.25
CA LYS A 232 -17.60 22.41 -24.44
C LYS A 232 -17.15 23.66 -25.19
N GLY A 233 -16.21 23.52 -26.13
CA GLY A 233 -15.77 24.63 -26.99
C GLY A 233 -16.85 25.10 -27.97
N THR A 234 -17.83 24.25 -28.29
CA THR A 234 -18.86 24.52 -29.30
C THR A 234 -20.26 24.72 -28.69
N ASN A 235 -20.56 24.13 -27.53
CA ASN A 235 -21.90 24.11 -26.94
C ASN A 235 -22.02 25.04 -25.72
N ARG A 236 -23.02 25.94 -25.71
CA ARG A 236 -23.24 26.93 -24.63
C ARG A 236 -23.95 26.37 -23.39
N LYS A 237 -24.59 25.20 -23.47
CA LYS A 237 -25.46 24.67 -22.40
C LYS A 237 -24.76 23.82 -21.32
N GLY A 238 -23.46 23.54 -21.45
CA GLY A 238 -22.72 22.69 -20.50
C GLY A 238 -23.13 21.22 -20.53
N PHE A 239 -22.52 20.40 -19.66
CA PHE A 239 -22.77 18.95 -19.54
C PHE A 239 -22.78 18.52 -18.07
N PRO A 240 -23.73 19.01 -17.25
CA PRO A 240 -23.75 18.80 -15.80
C PRO A 240 -23.74 17.32 -15.38
N TYR A 241 -24.43 16.43 -16.10
CA TYR A 241 -24.48 15.01 -15.72
C TYR A 241 -23.18 14.28 -16.05
N ILE A 242 -22.51 14.63 -17.16
CA ILE A 242 -21.16 14.15 -17.46
C ILE A 242 -20.14 14.68 -16.45
N GLU A 243 -20.24 15.95 -16.06
CA GLU A 243 -19.35 16.56 -15.05
C GLU A 243 -19.51 15.87 -13.70
N GLN A 244 -20.74 15.65 -13.25
CA GLN A 244 -21.02 14.91 -12.02
C GLN A 244 -20.46 13.49 -12.10
N TYR A 245 -20.64 12.78 -13.22
CA TYR A 245 -20.06 11.45 -13.43
C TYR A 245 -18.54 11.45 -13.25
N LEU A 246 -17.82 12.40 -13.88
CA LEU A 246 -16.36 12.48 -13.76
C LEU A 246 -15.92 12.80 -12.33
N ILE A 247 -16.65 13.69 -11.63
CA ILE A 247 -16.40 13.96 -10.19
C ILE A 247 -16.56 12.68 -9.37
N THR A 248 -17.61 11.89 -9.63
CA THR A 248 -17.81 10.60 -8.96
C THR A 248 -16.67 9.62 -9.26
N ILE A 249 -16.18 9.55 -10.49
CA ILE A 249 -15.05 8.68 -10.85
C ILE A 249 -13.76 9.11 -10.12
N GLU A 250 -13.45 10.40 -10.02
CA GLU A 250 -12.27 10.85 -9.26
C GLU A 250 -12.42 10.57 -7.76
N MET A 251 -13.61 10.80 -7.18
CA MET A 251 -13.90 10.44 -5.78
C MET A 251 -13.68 8.95 -5.52
N ILE A 252 -14.11 8.08 -6.45
CA ILE A 252 -13.89 6.63 -6.35
C ILE A 252 -12.40 6.29 -6.43
N ARG A 253 -11.64 6.93 -7.34
CA ARG A 253 -10.19 6.74 -7.44
C ARG A 253 -9.48 7.13 -6.16
N GLU A 254 -9.86 8.26 -5.56
CA GLU A 254 -9.34 8.71 -4.27
C GLU A 254 -9.65 7.70 -3.17
N ALA A 255 -10.88 7.16 -3.13
CA ALA A 255 -11.23 6.11 -2.18
C ALA A 255 -10.36 4.86 -2.34
N PHE A 256 -10.14 4.37 -3.57
CA PHE A 256 -9.25 3.23 -3.80
C PHE A 256 -7.78 3.53 -3.45
N ALA A 257 -7.32 4.75 -3.71
CA ALA A 257 -5.99 5.17 -3.29
C ALA A 257 -5.85 5.15 -1.77
N GLU A 258 -6.86 5.66 -1.03
CA GLU A 258 -6.88 5.64 0.43
C GLU A 258 -6.94 4.22 0.99
N LEU A 259 -7.77 3.33 0.40
CA LEU A 259 -7.85 1.91 0.78
C LEU A 259 -6.52 1.18 0.70
N GLU A 260 -5.67 1.55 -0.26
CA GLU A 260 -4.31 1.02 -0.36
C GLU A 260 -3.54 1.27 0.95
N PHE A 261 -3.63 2.48 1.50
CA PHE A 261 -2.91 2.86 2.71
C PHE A 261 -3.54 2.30 3.99
N ILE A 262 -4.87 2.31 4.10
CA ILE A 262 -5.56 2.00 5.35
C ILE A 262 -5.93 0.51 5.48
N ILE A 263 -6.03 -0.24 4.37
CA ILE A 263 -6.36 -1.68 4.38
C ILE A 263 -5.16 -2.52 3.92
N LEU A 264 -4.65 -2.28 2.72
CA LEU A 264 -3.67 -3.19 2.10
C LEU A 264 -2.34 -3.16 2.85
N HIS A 265 -1.81 -1.97 3.18
CA HIS A 265 -0.53 -1.88 3.88
C HIS A 265 -0.56 -2.54 5.27
N PRO A 266 -1.57 -2.31 6.14
CA PRO A 266 -1.66 -3.06 7.40
C PRO A 266 -1.82 -4.57 7.20
N LEU A 267 -2.59 -5.03 6.21
CA LEU A 267 -2.69 -6.46 5.90
C LEU A 267 -1.33 -7.06 5.51
N ALA A 268 -0.52 -6.33 4.73
CA ALA A 268 0.83 -6.76 4.36
C ALA A 268 1.82 -6.80 5.53
N GLN A 269 1.51 -6.14 6.66
CA GLN A 269 2.30 -6.16 7.89
C GLN A 269 1.92 -7.29 8.86
N ILE A 270 0.83 -8.02 8.59
CA ILE A 270 0.46 -9.19 9.39
C ILE A 270 1.18 -10.41 8.84
N HIS A 271 2.03 -11.00 9.67
CA HIS A 271 2.80 -12.20 9.38
C HIS A 271 1.90 -13.39 9.05
N ALA A 272 2.22 -14.12 7.98
CA ALA A 272 1.50 -15.30 7.53
C ALA A 272 1.44 -16.43 8.57
N ALA A 273 2.42 -16.52 9.47
CA ALA A 273 2.39 -17.48 10.56
C ALA A 273 1.24 -17.24 11.56
N CYS A 274 0.70 -16.01 11.60
CA CYS A 274 -0.47 -15.66 12.41
C CYS A 274 -1.80 -16.00 11.73
N GLU A 275 -1.77 -16.36 10.44
CA GLU A 275 -2.97 -16.51 9.61
C GLU A 275 -3.36 -17.97 9.42
N THR A 276 -4.68 -18.19 9.35
CA THR A 276 -5.25 -19.42 8.79
C THR A 276 -5.18 -19.43 7.26
N ASP A 277 -5.38 -20.59 6.64
CA ASP A 277 -5.40 -20.68 5.18
C ASP A 277 -6.55 -19.88 4.58
N ASN A 278 -7.71 -19.82 5.24
CA ASN A 278 -8.82 -18.95 4.84
C ASN A 278 -8.42 -17.47 4.88
N GLN A 279 -7.75 -17.02 5.95
CA GLN A 279 -7.29 -15.64 6.07
C GLN A 279 -6.26 -15.26 5.00
N ARG A 280 -5.35 -16.17 4.64
CA ARG A 280 -4.42 -15.95 3.53
C ARG A 280 -5.13 -15.82 2.19
N LEU A 281 -6.18 -16.63 1.97
CA LEU A 281 -7.01 -16.53 0.77
C LEU A 281 -7.78 -15.21 0.74
N LEU A 282 -8.43 -14.82 1.84
CA LEU A 282 -9.14 -13.53 1.96
C LEU A 282 -8.19 -12.35 1.73
N LYS A 283 -7.02 -12.35 2.38
CA LYS A 283 -5.98 -11.33 2.17
C LYS A 283 -5.63 -11.25 0.68
N LYS A 284 -5.30 -12.38 0.04
CA LYS A 284 -4.98 -12.40 -1.39
C LYS A 284 -6.13 -11.83 -2.25
N SER A 285 -7.36 -12.23 -1.98
CA SER A 285 -8.55 -11.75 -2.70
C SER A 285 -8.77 -10.24 -2.53
N VAL A 286 -8.50 -9.67 -1.35
CA VAL A 286 -8.55 -8.21 -1.13
C VAL A 286 -7.54 -7.49 -2.02
N PHE A 287 -6.29 -7.96 -2.06
CA PHE A 287 -5.24 -7.37 -2.90
C PHE A 287 -5.58 -7.47 -4.40
N GLU A 288 -6.07 -8.64 -4.84
CA GLU A 288 -6.46 -8.86 -6.24
C GLU A 288 -7.65 -7.98 -6.64
N THR A 289 -8.66 -7.88 -5.79
CA THR A 289 -9.86 -7.04 -6.00
C THR A 289 -9.49 -5.57 -6.11
N HIS A 290 -8.66 -5.07 -5.19
CA HIS A 290 -8.18 -3.68 -5.21
C HIS A 290 -7.34 -3.40 -6.46
N THR A 291 -6.42 -4.29 -6.80
CA THR A 291 -5.52 -4.14 -7.96
C THR A 291 -6.31 -4.15 -9.27
N ASP A 292 -7.26 -5.08 -9.43
CA ASP A 292 -8.10 -5.16 -10.62
C ASP A 292 -8.95 -3.88 -10.77
N MET A 293 -9.59 -3.42 -9.70
CA MET A 293 -10.45 -2.24 -9.79
C MET A 293 -9.64 -0.95 -10.02
N THR A 294 -8.49 -0.79 -9.37
CA THR A 294 -7.59 0.36 -9.59
C THR A 294 -7.07 0.39 -11.03
N LYS A 295 -6.79 -0.79 -11.62
CA LYS A 295 -6.46 -0.90 -13.05
C LYS A 295 -7.64 -0.50 -13.93
N ARG A 296 -8.86 -0.93 -13.59
CA ARG A 296 -10.08 -0.57 -14.32
C ARG A 296 -10.40 0.92 -14.32
N LEU A 297 -10.05 1.60 -13.23
CA LEU A 297 -10.26 3.04 -13.06
C LEU A 297 -9.25 3.91 -13.81
N LYS A 298 -8.15 3.36 -14.35
CA LYS A 298 -7.17 4.15 -15.10
C LYS A 298 -7.79 4.80 -16.33
N SER A 299 -7.32 6.00 -16.67
CA SER A 299 -7.91 6.80 -17.74
C SER A 299 -7.71 6.22 -19.14
N ASP A 300 -6.69 5.40 -19.33
CA ASP A 300 -6.32 4.71 -20.58
C ASP A 300 -6.89 3.29 -20.67
N GLN A 301 -7.60 2.82 -19.65
CA GLN A 301 -8.17 1.49 -19.65
C GLN A 301 -9.27 1.33 -20.70
N ASP A 302 -9.25 0.18 -21.37
CA ASP A 302 -10.26 -0.25 -22.33
C ASP A 302 -11.63 -0.47 -21.65
N LEU A 303 -12.55 0.46 -21.91
CA LEU A 303 -13.92 0.48 -21.41
C LEU A 303 -14.76 -0.68 -21.96
N GLN A 304 -14.40 -1.25 -23.12
CA GLN A 304 -15.15 -2.37 -23.71
C GLN A 304 -15.03 -3.65 -22.89
N LYS A 305 -14.04 -3.72 -21.99
CA LYS A 305 -13.81 -4.85 -21.08
C LYS A 305 -14.46 -4.65 -19.71
N ILE A 306 -15.15 -3.54 -19.50
CA ILE A 306 -15.78 -3.19 -18.24
C ILE A 306 -17.29 -3.40 -18.38
N VAL A 307 -17.81 -4.40 -17.69
CA VAL A 307 -19.22 -4.77 -17.74
C VAL A 307 -19.71 -5.06 -16.33
N HIS A 308 -20.75 -4.35 -15.91
CA HIS A 308 -21.51 -4.65 -14.71
C HIS A 308 -22.81 -5.36 -15.11
N LYS A 309 -22.97 -6.63 -14.72
CA LYS A 309 -24.02 -7.53 -15.23
C LYS A 309 -25.43 -6.99 -15.02
N GLU A 310 -25.71 -6.42 -13.85
CA GLU A 310 -27.05 -5.91 -13.55
C GLU A 310 -27.38 -4.63 -14.31
N TRP A 311 -26.35 -3.81 -14.58
CA TRP A 311 -26.52 -2.54 -15.29
C TRP A 311 -26.44 -2.69 -16.81
N GLU A 312 -25.99 -3.84 -17.32
CA GLU A 312 -25.99 -4.15 -18.75
C GLU A 312 -27.40 -4.05 -19.37
N ASN A 313 -28.42 -4.40 -18.60
CA ASN A 313 -29.82 -4.33 -19.04
C ASN A 313 -30.40 -2.90 -19.03
N LYS A 314 -29.71 -1.95 -18.37
CA LYS A 314 -30.08 -0.53 -18.38
C LYS A 314 -29.61 0.19 -19.66
N VAL A 315 -28.76 -0.46 -20.47
CA VAL A 315 -28.25 0.08 -21.74
C VAL A 315 -28.81 -0.74 -22.91
N LEU A 316 -29.36 -0.05 -23.91
CA LEU A 316 -29.87 -0.69 -25.12
C LEU A 316 -28.77 -1.48 -25.82
N PHE A 317 -29.08 -2.68 -26.32
CA PHE A 317 -28.11 -3.58 -26.97
C PHE A 317 -27.25 -2.89 -28.04
N ARG A 318 -27.88 -2.07 -28.89
CA ARG A 318 -27.20 -1.32 -29.97
C ARG A 318 -26.24 -0.23 -29.46
N GLU A 319 -26.39 0.21 -28.22
CA GLU A 319 -25.61 1.30 -27.61
C GLU A 319 -24.54 0.77 -26.65
N ARG A 320 -24.49 -0.55 -26.40
CA ARG A 320 -23.54 -1.14 -25.43
C ARG A 320 -22.09 -0.84 -25.77
N LYS A 321 -21.70 -0.91 -27.05
CA LYS A 321 -20.34 -0.54 -27.49
C LYS A 321 -19.96 0.91 -27.17
N LEU A 322 -20.95 1.80 -27.07
CA LEU A 322 -20.70 3.21 -26.79
C LEU A 322 -20.73 3.51 -25.30
N LEU A 323 -21.72 2.96 -24.58
CA LEU A 323 -22.10 3.43 -23.24
C LEU A 323 -21.78 2.44 -22.12
N LEU A 324 -21.71 1.13 -22.40
CA LEU A 324 -21.73 0.11 -21.34
C LEU A 324 -20.55 0.25 -20.38
N GLY A 325 -19.34 0.48 -20.88
CA GLY A 325 -18.17 0.67 -20.04
C GLY A 325 -18.27 1.88 -19.12
N LEU A 326 -18.76 3.02 -19.64
CA LEU A 326 -18.98 4.23 -18.83
C LEU A 326 -20.01 3.99 -17.73
N VAL A 327 -21.15 3.41 -18.11
CA VAL A 327 -22.27 3.12 -17.22
C VAL A 327 -21.92 2.07 -16.15
N SER A 328 -21.00 1.15 -16.47
CA SER A 328 -20.60 0.07 -15.56
C SER A 328 -19.57 0.49 -14.50
N LEU A 329 -18.82 1.57 -14.72
CA LEU A 329 -17.68 1.91 -13.85
C LEU A 329 -18.07 2.20 -12.40
N ILE A 330 -19.09 3.04 -12.18
CA ILE A 330 -19.56 3.42 -10.85
C ILE A 330 -20.11 2.21 -10.06
N PRO A 331 -21.11 1.46 -10.56
CA PRO A 331 -21.67 0.33 -9.81
C PRO A 331 -20.64 -0.79 -9.58
N LEU A 332 -19.78 -1.08 -10.56
CA LEU A 332 -18.72 -2.07 -10.39
C LEU A 332 -17.73 -1.65 -9.30
N SER A 333 -17.39 -0.36 -9.23
CA SER A 333 -16.50 0.15 -8.17
C SER A 333 -17.13 -0.03 -6.79
N LEU A 334 -18.42 0.28 -6.64
CA LEU A 334 -19.14 0.09 -5.38
C LEU A 334 -19.19 -1.38 -4.98
N GLU A 335 -19.50 -2.28 -5.93
CA GLU A 335 -19.47 -3.74 -5.71
C GLU A 335 -18.10 -4.18 -5.16
N LYS A 336 -17.00 -3.75 -5.79
CA LYS A 336 -15.65 -4.13 -5.34
C LYS A 336 -15.26 -3.53 -3.99
N ILE A 337 -15.72 -2.32 -3.65
CA ILE A 337 -15.50 -1.74 -2.32
C ILE A 337 -16.27 -2.55 -1.25
N LEU A 338 -17.51 -2.97 -1.55
CA LEU A 338 -18.30 -3.82 -0.66
C LEU A 338 -17.67 -5.20 -0.48
N ASP A 339 -17.16 -5.80 -1.56
CA ASP A 339 -16.44 -7.07 -1.49
C ASP A 339 -15.21 -6.95 -0.58
N ILE A 340 -14.42 -5.88 -0.72
CA ILE A 340 -13.26 -5.62 0.14
C ILE A 340 -13.68 -5.47 1.61
N ASP A 341 -14.73 -4.70 1.88
CA ASP A 341 -15.25 -4.52 3.24
C ASP A 341 -15.66 -5.84 3.89
N HIS A 342 -16.42 -6.67 3.15
CA HIS A 342 -16.84 -7.98 3.63
C HIS A 342 -15.65 -8.91 3.89
N MET A 343 -14.70 -8.99 2.95
CA MET A 343 -13.52 -9.84 3.09
C MET A 343 -12.62 -9.39 4.25
N VAL A 344 -12.49 -8.09 4.49
CA VAL A 344 -11.74 -7.55 5.63
C VAL A 344 -12.44 -7.87 6.95
N ASP A 345 -13.77 -7.74 7.03
CA ASP A 345 -14.51 -8.11 8.23
C ASP A 345 -14.40 -9.61 8.52
N GLU A 346 -14.56 -10.46 7.51
CA GLU A 346 -14.37 -11.90 7.64
C GLU A 346 -12.93 -12.22 8.08
N TYR A 347 -11.93 -11.55 7.50
CA TYR A 347 -10.52 -11.73 7.87
C TYR A 347 -10.27 -11.45 9.35
N ILE A 348 -10.79 -10.32 9.87
CA ILE A 348 -10.62 -9.90 11.27
C ILE A 348 -11.39 -10.82 12.22
N THR A 349 -12.60 -11.23 11.84
CA THR A 349 -13.48 -12.05 12.69
C THR A 349 -13.11 -13.54 12.68
N SER A 350 -12.37 -14.00 11.67
CA SER A 350 -11.90 -15.40 11.54
C SER A 350 -10.79 -15.79 12.52
N TYR A 351 -10.26 -14.87 13.32
CA TYR A 351 -9.30 -15.24 14.36
C TYR A 351 -9.99 -16.05 15.47
N PRO A 352 -9.52 -17.27 15.78
CA PRO A 352 -10.20 -18.19 16.71
C PRO A 352 -10.22 -17.69 18.15
N GLU A 353 -9.35 -16.74 18.47
CA GLU A 353 -9.24 -16.15 19.79
C GLU A 353 -10.18 -14.95 19.88
N LYS A 354 -11.01 -14.85 20.93
CA LYS A 354 -11.72 -13.59 21.22
C LYS A 354 -10.67 -12.50 21.45
N LEU A 355 -10.49 -11.65 20.44
CA LEU A 355 -9.59 -10.52 20.48
C LEU A 355 -10.42 -9.31 20.94
N LYS A 356 -10.02 -8.68 22.05
CA LYS A 356 -10.53 -7.35 22.41
C LYS A 356 -9.75 -6.35 21.56
N ILE A 357 -10.26 -6.09 20.36
CA ILE A 357 -9.71 -5.15 19.38
C ILE A 357 -10.64 -3.94 19.30
#